data_AF-A0A090Z3D0-F1
#
_entry.id   AF-A0A090Z3D0-F1
#
_cell.length_a   1.000
_cell.length_b   1.000
_cell.length_c   1.000
_cell.angle_alpha   90.00
_cell.angle_beta   90.00
_cell.angle_gamma   90.00
#
_symmetry.space_group_name_H-M   'P 1'
#
loop_
_entity.id
_entity.type
_entity.pdbx_description
1 polymer ?
#
loop_
_entity_poly.entity_id
_entity_poly.type
_entity_poly.pdbx_seq_one_letter_code
_entity_poly.pdbx_strand_id
1 'polypeptide(L)'
;MKKLFCLIICSSFILFSSPVTFAAQYDAPLMEDALYSVLFPKINEAIEKQYGKLKPYDCPKIISLKKLYSGTYLFQAVIEVTKYESGIGGKVLPPFEKISITFNNDEGEWTVTKVIVKRLPNDTKLNCKKTI
;
A
#
# COMPACT_ATOMS: atom_id res chain seq x y z
N MET A 1 -42.66 34.36 -31.69
CA MET A 1 -42.57 34.11 -30.22
C MET A 1 -41.94 32.75 -29.85
N LYS A 2 -42.21 31.65 -30.57
CA LYS A 2 -41.60 30.32 -30.29
C LYS A 2 -40.06 30.26 -30.30
N LYS A 3 -39.40 30.98 -31.21
CA LYS A 3 -37.92 30.98 -31.33
C LYS A 3 -37.20 31.68 -30.16
N LEU A 4 -37.83 32.71 -29.58
CA LEU A 4 -37.27 33.45 -28.44
C LEU A 4 -37.38 32.62 -27.15
N PHE A 5 -38.47 31.87 -26.99
CA PHE A 5 -38.65 30.95 -25.86
C PHE A 5 -37.61 29.83 -25.84
N CYS A 6 -37.25 29.25 -26.99
CA CYS A 6 -36.19 28.24 -27.05
C CYS A 6 -34.82 28.79 -26.61
N LEU A 7 -34.49 30.03 -26.98
CA LEU A 7 -33.21 30.65 -26.61
C LEU A 7 -33.10 30.90 -25.09
N ILE A 8 -34.20 31.29 -24.46
CA ILE A 8 -34.25 31.52 -23.01
C ILE A 8 -34.13 30.19 -22.25
N ILE A 9 -34.79 29.13 -22.73
CA ILE A 9 -34.72 27.79 -22.14
C ILE A 9 -33.31 27.19 -22.31
N CYS A 10 -32.68 27.32 -23.48
CA CYS A 10 -31.32 26.81 -23.68
C CYS A 10 -30.28 27.58 -22.84
N SER A 11 -30.46 28.89 -22.63
CA SER A 11 -29.53 29.69 -21.81
C SER A 11 -29.62 29.38 -20.33
N SER A 12 -30.80 29.02 -19.80
CA SER A 12 -30.94 28.62 -18.40
C SER A 12 -30.29 27.26 -18.11
N PHE A 13 -30.26 26.32 -19.06
CA PHE A 13 -29.56 25.04 -18.88
C PHE A 13 -28.04 25.18 -18.73
N ILE A 14 -27.42 26.18 -19.35
CA ILE A 14 -25.97 26.42 -19.25
C ILE A 14 -25.60 27.08 -17.90
N LEU A 15 -26.52 27.82 -17.28
CA LEU A 15 -26.26 28.49 -16.00
C LEU A 15 -26.34 27.54 -14.80
N PHE A 16 -26.93 26.35 -14.96
CA PHE A 16 -26.98 25.31 -13.92
C PHE A 16 -25.97 24.16 -14.14
N SER A 17 -25.14 24.21 -15.19
CA SER A 17 -24.04 23.25 -15.36
C SER A 17 -22.85 23.65 -14.48
N SER A 18 -23.02 23.54 -13.16
CA SER A 18 -21.86 23.46 -12.27
C SER A 18 -21.11 22.18 -12.66
N PRO A 19 -19.80 22.22 -12.94
CA PRO A 19 -19.06 20.99 -13.17
C PRO A 19 -19.22 20.14 -11.91
N VAL A 20 -19.86 18.99 -12.05
CA VAL A 20 -19.85 17.97 -11.00
C VAL A 20 -18.39 17.52 -10.94
N THR A 21 -17.63 18.12 -10.02
CA THR A 21 -16.31 17.62 -9.68
C THR A 21 -16.55 16.28 -8.99
N PHE A 22 -16.57 15.21 -9.78
CA PHE A 22 -16.26 13.89 -9.27
C PHE A 22 -14.80 13.96 -8.81
N ALA A 23 -14.59 14.39 -7.56
CA ALA A 23 -13.35 14.08 -6.89
C ALA A 23 -13.22 12.57 -7.00
N ALA A 24 -12.19 12.08 -7.68
CA ALA A 24 -11.91 10.65 -7.72
C ALA A 24 -11.78 10.21 -6.26
N GLN A 25 -12.81 9.53 -5.76
CA GLN A 25 -12.78 8.94 -4.43
C GLN A 25 -11.87 7.74 -4.58
N TYR A 26 -10.57 7.97 -4.39
CA TYR A 26 -9.59 6.89 -4.41
C TYR A 26 -9.89 5.99 -3.22
N ASP A 27 -10.38 4.79 -3.50
CA ASP A 27 -10.60 3.79 -2.48
C ASP A 27 -9.26 3.49 -1.82
N ALA A 28 -9.18 3.69 -0.49
CA ALA A 28 -7.97 3.45 0.29
C ALA A 28 -7.30 2.09 0.02
N PRO A 29 -8.05 0.98 -0.20
CA PRO A 29 -7.46 -0.31 -0.60
C PRO A 29 -6.59 -0.24 -1.86
N LEU A 30 -7.01 0.52 -2.89
CA LEU A 30 -6.26 0.64 -4.14
C LEU A 30 -4.92 1.35 -3.92
N MET A 31 -4.88 2.35 -3.04
CA MET A 31 -3.65 3.05 -2.69
C MET A 31 -2.69 2.15 -1.90
N GLU A 32 -3.21 1.34 -0.97
CA GLU A 32 -2.39 0.37 -0.23
C GLU A 32 -1.79 -0.68 -1.19
N ASP A 33 -2.60 -1.22 -2.09
CA ASP A 33 -2.16 -2.21 -3.08
C ASP A 33 -1.12 -1.63 -4.05
N ALA A 34 -1.32 -0.40 -4.51
CA ALA A 34 -0.35 0.30 -5.35
C ALA A 34 0.98 0.53 -4.61
N LEU A 35 0.94 0.93 -3.34
CA LEU A 35 2.14 1.09 -2.53
C LEU A 35 2.86 -0.25 -2.34
N TYR A 36 2.13 -1.32 -2.03
CA TYR A 36 2.72 -2.65 -1.90
C TYR A 36 3.36 -3.12 -3.22
N SER A 37 2.72 -2.89 -4.36
CA SER A 37 3.27 -3.22 -5.68
C SER A 37 4.63 -2.55 -5.91
N VAL A 38 4.76 -1.27 -5.53
CA VAL A 38 6.02 -0.52 -5.62
C VAL A 38 7.07 -1.04 -4.63
N LEU A 39 6.68 -1.36 -3.40
CA LEU A 39 7.62 -1.79 -2.34
C LEU A 39 7.97 -3.28 -2.40
N PHE A 40 7.20 -4.12 -3.09
CA PHE A 40 7.36 -5.57 -3.11
C PHE A 40 8.78 -6.03 -3.52
N PRO A 41 9.41 -5.49 -4.58
CA PRO A 41 10.78 -5.84 -4.91
C PRO A 41 11.77 -5.52 -3.77
N LYS A 42 11.59 -4.39 -3.08
CA LYS A 42 12.45 -3.95 -1.98
C LYS A 42 12.22 -4.78 -0.70
N ILE A 43 11.00 -5.26 -0.47
CA ILE A 43 10.69 -6.21 0.60
C ILE A 43 11.42 -7.54 0.33
N ASN A 44 11.34 -8.07 -0.89
CA ASN A 44 12.05 -9.30 -1.27
C ASN A 44 13.56 -9.18 -1.06
N GLU A 45 14.15 -8.08 -1.55
CA GLU A 45 15.57 -7.79 -1.38
C GLU A 45 15.97 -7.70 0.10
N ALA A 46 15.17 -7.03 0.93
CA ALA A 46 15.41 -6.92 2.37
C ALA A 46 15.38 -8.29 3.08
N ILE A 47 14.41 -9.14 2.74
CA ILE A 47 14.28 -10.48 3.30
C ILE A 47 15.43 -11.36 2.85
N GLU A 48 15.75 -11.34 1.55
CA GLU A 48 16.87 -12.12 1.02
C GLU A 48 18.19 -11.71 1.67
N LYS A 49 18.45 -10.41 1.80
CA LYS A 49 19.63 -9.89 2.51
C LYS A 49 19.68 -10.32 3.98
N GLN A 50 18.53 -10.32 4.66
CA GLN A 50 18.45 -10.69 6.08
C GLN A 50 18.69 -12.18 6.34
N TYR A 51 18.23 -13.06 5.44
CA TYR A 51 18.26 -14.51 5.65
C TYR A 51 19.22 -15.28 4.71
N GLY A 52 19.92 -14.58 3.81
CA GLY A 52 20.78 -15.15 2.78
C GLY A 52 20.05 -15.80 1.60
N LYS A 53 18.71 -15.81 1.62
CA LYS A 53 17.82 -16.24 0.53
C LYS A 53 16.42 -15.72 0.77
N LEU A 54 15.63 -15.57 -0.28
CA LEU A 54 14.22 -15.22 -0.14
C LEU A 54 13.47 -16.29 0.68
N LYS A 55 12.82 -15.84 1.75
CA LYS A 55 11.96 -16.65 2.61
C LYS A 55 10.50 -16.31 2.35
N PRO A 56 9.57 -17.28 2.46
CA PRO A 56 8.15 -16.99 2.28
C PRO A 56 7.63 -16.11 3.42
N TYR A 57 6.78 -15.15 3.07
CA TYR A 57 6.16 -14.21 3.99
C TYR A 57 4.75 -13.86 3.53
N ASP A 58 3.92 -13.36 4.45
CA ASP A 58 2.55 -12.95 4.18
C ASP A 58 2.09 -11.85 5.16
N CYS A 59 0.83 -11.45 5.03
CA CYS A 59 0.14 -10.45 5.84
C CYS A 59 0.84 -9.08 5.82
N PRO A 60 1.04 -8.47 4.64
CA PRO A 60 1.60 -7.13 4.56
C PRO A 60 0.69 -6.14 5.28
N LYS A 61 1.31 -5.27 6.10
CA LYS A 61 0.60 -4.24 6.84
C LYS A 61 1.41 -2.95 6.86
N ILE A 62 0.82 -1.85 6.38
CA ILE A 62 1.36 -0.51 6.58
C ILE A 62 1.19 -0.15 8.06
N ILE A 63 2.30 -0.08 8.79
CA ILE A 63 2.34 0.37 10.19
C ILE A 63 2.41 1.89 10.24
N SER A 64 3.11 2.50 9.29
CA SER A 64 3.22 3.95 9.19
C SER A 64 3.50 4.38 7.76
N LEU A 65 2.90 5.49 7.35
CA LEU A 65 3.24 6.22 6.13
C LEU A 65 3.22 7.71 6.48
N LYS A 66 4.38 8.38 6.39
CA LYS A 66 4.55 9.78 6.79
C LYS A 66 5.31 10.52 5.72
N LYS A 67 4.93 11.78 5.46
CA LYS A 67 5.76 12.67 4.66
C LYS A 67 7.05 13.01 5.42
N LEU A 68 8.16 13.04 4.71
CA LEU A 68 9.44 13.54 5.24
C LEU A 68 9.45 15.07 5.25
N TYR A 69 9.04 15.69 4.15
CA TYR A 69 9.01 17.15 4.00
C TYR A 69 7.66 17.62 3.45
N SER A 70 7.14 18.72 4.01
CA SER A 70 5.92 19.34 3.52
C SER A 70 6.08 19.82 2.08
N GLY A 71 5.02 19.71 1.28
CA GLY A 71 5.03 20.11 -0.14
C GLY A 71 5.78 19.18 -1.09
N THR A 72 6.37 18.08 -0.61
CA THR A 72 7.08 17.11 -1.45
C THR A 72 6.32 15.78 -1.57
N TYR A 73 6.79 14.92 -2.48
CA TYR A 73 6.39 13.52 -2.64
C TYR A 73 7.38 12.55 -1.97
N LEU A 74 8.03 13.02 -0.90
CA LEU A 74 9.00 12.25 -0.13
C LEU A 74 8.34 11.71 1.14
N PHE A 75 8.45 10.41 1.35
CA PHE A 75 7.78 9.65 2.38
C PHE A 75 8.74 8.71 3.09
N GLN A 76 8.41 8.43 4.34
CA GLN A 76 8.90 7.27 5.08
C GLN A 76 7.73 6.33 5.29
N ALA A 77 7.95 5.06 4.97
CA ALA A 77 6.98 3.99 5.18
C ALA A 77 7.57 2.95 6.14
N VAL A 78 6.72 2.34 6.96
CA VAL A 78 7.06 1.15 7.75
C VAL A 78 6.06 0.08 7.38
N ILE A 79 6.56 -0.97 6.73
CA ILE A 79 5.76 -2.14 6.35
C ILE A 79 6.13 -3.30 7.25
N GLU A 80 5.12 -3.99 7.75
CA GLU A 80 5.27 -5.22 8.51
C GLU A 80 4.81 -6.41 7.68
N VAL A 81 5.58 -7.48 7.69
CA VAL A 81 5.22 -8.79 7.12
C VAL A 81 5.51 -9.89 8.12
N THR A 82 4.86 -11.04 7.95
CA THR A 82 5.13 -12.22 8.75
C THR A 82 5.79 -13.30 7.91
N LYS A 83 7.06 -13.58 8.20
CA LYS A 83 7.83 -14.66 7.61
C LYS A 83 7.49 -15.99 8.27
N TYR A 84 7.50 -17.06 7.50
CA TYR A 84 7.25 -18.43 7.94
C TYR A 84 8.18 -19.42 7.20
N GLU A 85 8.08 -20.72 7.46
CA GLU A 85 8.70 -21.77 6.65
C GLU A 85 7.65 -22.56 5.87
N SER A 86 7.97 -22.96 4.65
CA SER A 86 7.10 -23.77 3.82
C SER A 86 7.31 -25.26 4.11
N GLY A 87 6.25 -25.96 4.50
CA GLY A 87 6.20 -27.40 4.68
C GLY A 87 5.66 -28.14 3.46
N ILE A 88 5.65 -29.48 3.55
CA ILE A 88 5.07 -30.34 2.52
C ILE A 88 3.59 -29.98 2.30
N GLY A 89 3.18 -29.88 1.03
CA GLY A 89 1.80 -29.53 0.66
C GLY A 89 1.42 -28.07 0.90
N GLY A 90 2.40 -27.15 0.95
CA GLY A 90 2.13 -25.71 1.16
C GLY A 90 1.76 -25.36 2.59
N LYS A 91 2.03 -26.27 3.54
CA LYS A 91 1.74 -26.03 4.96
C LYS A 91 2.62 -24.90 5.48
N VAL A 92 1.99 -23.88 6.06
CA VAL A 92 2.70 -22.81 6.78
C VAL A 92 3.21 -23.36 8.12
N LEU A 93 4.53 -23.28 8.33
CA LEU A 93 5.19 -23.80 9.54
C LEU A 93 5.98 -22.71 10.27
N PRO A 94 6.16 -22.84 11.59
CA PRO A 94 7.15 -22.05 12.31
C PRO A 94 8.56 -22.44 11.86
N PRO A 95 9.59 -21.61 12.11
CA PRO A 95 9.58 -20.34 12.85
C PRO A 95 8.80 -19.19 12.19
N PHE A 96 7.89 -18.59 12.97
CA PHE A 96 7.19 -17.36 12.62
C PHE A 96 7.95 -16.14 13.09
N GLU A 97 8.17 -15.18 12.20
CA GLU A 97 8.91 -13.97 12.50
C GLU A 97 8.19 -12.76 11.91
N LYS A 98 7.96 -11.76 12.75
CA LYS A 98 7.43 -10.47 12.36
C LYS A 98 8.59 -9.59 11.93
N ILE A 99 8.57 -9.15 10.69
CA ILE A 99 9.62 -8.34 10.09
C ILE A 99 9.03 -6.97 9.83
N SER A 100 9.57 -5.94 10.48
CA SER A 100 9.23 -4.55 10.22
C SER A 100 10.35 -3.91 9.40
N ILE A 101 10.01 -3.43 8.22
CA ILE A 101 10.95 -2.84 7.26
C ILE A 101 10.60 -1.35 7.11
N THR A 102 11.57 -0.48 7.39
CA THR A 102 11.46 0.96 7.18
C THR A 102 12.04 1.30 5.82
N PHE A 103 11.26 2.02 5.02
CA PHE A 103 11.64 2.55 3.73
C PHE A 103 11.59 4.07 3.74
N ASN A 104 12.39 4.71 2.90
CA ASN A 104 12.14 6.08 2.47
C ASN A 104 12.44 6.24 0.99
N ASN A 105 11.97 7.31 0.37
CA ASN A 105 12.32 7.66 -1.00
C ASN A 105 13.02 9.01 -1.12
N ASP A 106 13.76 9.42 -0.08
CA ASP A 106 14.41 10.74 0.02
C ASP A 106 15.33 11.04 -1.19
N GLU A 107 16.04 10.02 -1.68
CA GLU A 107 16.91 10.10 -2.86
C GLU A 107 16.16 9.88 -4.19
N GLY A 108 14.83 9.90 -4.19
CA GLY A 108 13.97 9.71 -5.35
C GLY A 108 13.52 8.27 -5.59
N GLU A 109 14.26 7.28 -5.10
CA GLU A 109 13.88 5.86 -5.13
C GLU A 109 13.64 5.30 -3.72
N TRP A 110 12.71 4.34 -3.61
CA TRP A 110 12.46 3.66 -2.34
C TRP A 110 13.66 2.80 -1.93
N THR A 111 14.27 3.13 -0.79
CA THR A 111 15.38 2.40 -0.20
C THR A 111 15.01 1.88 1.18
N VAL A 112 15.60 0.74 1.57
CA VAL A 112 15.44 0.15 2.89
C VAL A 112 16.42 0.82 3.84
N THR A 113 15.92 1.47 4.88
CA THR A 113 16.75 2.16 5.88
C THR A 113 16.91 1.36 7.17
N LYS A 114 15.96 0.46 7.47
CA LYS A 114 15.98 -0.35 8.69
C LYS A 114 15.19 -1.63 8.52
N VAL A 115 15.69 -2.73 9.08
CA VAL A 115 14.97 -4.00 9.23
C VAL A 115 14.99 -4.39 10.69
N ILE A 116 13.83 -4.72 11.26
CA ILE A 116 13.68 -5.23 12.62
C ILE A 116 12.97 -6.57 12.54
N VAL A 117 13.53 -7.59 13.17
CA VAL A 117 12.95 -8.93 13.23
C VAL A 117 12.55 -9.24 14.66
N LYS A 118 11.31 -9.69 14.84
CA LYS A 118 10.79 -10.14 16.13
C LYS A 118 10.24 -11.56 16.01
N ARG A 119 10.73 -12.47 16.84
CA ARG A 119 10.22 -13.84 16.91
C ARG A 119 8.78 -13.86 17.43
N LEU A 120 7.93 -14.67 16.79
CA LEU A 120 6.56 -14.93 17.23
C LEU A 120 6.43 -16.35 17.82
N PRO A 121 5.39 -16.60 18.65
CA PRO A 121 5.05 -17.93 19.13
C PRO A 121 4.83 -18.93 17.98
N ASN A 122 5.17 -20.21 18.20
CA ASN A 122 5.05 -21.25 17.16
C ASN A 122 3.59 -21.61 16.82
N ASP A 123 2.63 -21.23 17.66
CA ASP A 123 1.18 -21.40 17.48
C ASP A 123 0.51 -20.18 16.83
N THR A 124 1.30 -19.21 16.36
CA THR A 124 0.80 -18.03 15.64
C THR A 124 -0.05 -18.44 14.44
N LYS A 125 -1.27 -17.90 14.36
CA LYS A 125 -2.16 -18.04 13.19
C LYS A 125 -2.01 -16.83 12.29
N LEU A 126 -1.67 -17.06 11.02
CA LEU A 126 -1.61 -16.01 10.00
C LEU A 126 -3.04 -15.65 9.57
N ASN A 127 -3.60 -14.61 10.17
CA ASN A 127 -4.90 -14.06 9.76
C ASN A 127 -4.66 -12.81 8.90
N CYS A 128 -4.29 -13.02 7.65
CA CYS A 128 -4.12 -11.91 6.72
C CYS A 128 -5.50 -11.34 6.35
N LYS A 129 -5.59 -10.02 6.23
CA LYS A 129 -6.81 -9.38 5.72
C LYS A 129 -6.99 -9.85 4.28
N LYS A 130 -8.09 -10.54 3.99
CA LYS A 130 -8.46 -10.86 2.60
C LYS A 130 -8.94 -9.56 1.97
N THR A 131 -8.19 -9.05 1.00
CA THR A 131 -8.69 -7.99 0.10
C THR A 131 -9.84 -8.59 -0.71
N ILE A 132 -11.00 -7.92 -0.69
CA ILE A 132 -12.24 -8.35 -1.36
C ILE A 132 -12.17 -7.93 -2.83
#